data_AF-A0A8H6HMB0-F1
#
_entry.id   AF-A0A8H6HMB0-F1
#
_cell.length_a   1.000
_cell.length_b   1.000
_cell.length_c   1.000
_cell.angle_alpha   90.00
_cell.angle_beta   90.00
_cell.angle_gamma   90.00
#
_symmetry.space_group_name_H-M   'P 1'
#
loop_
_entity.id
_entity.type
_entity.pdbx_description
1 polymer ?
#
loop_
_entity_poly.entity_id
_entity_poly.type
_entity_poly.pdbx_seq_one_letter_code
_entity_poly.pdbx_strand_id
1 'polypeptide(L)'
;MASPFTSILKTNHVPSDLERKAIEQFLEGPELESSNLSAEIDRYEAIIQALRTKRDLLRPIIDDHRAILSPARRLPDDILREVFVRCLPHKHNATMYAGDAPVLLCHVCSRWRKLALATPTLWSSLHVSTFVDDYDLAGEGSDVEEMLNERDERVKNWIARSGALPLSLSFRPADEQYPSDHTCGDLRRVLSILAPTFERWSDIDMLCVGKPDEVATMFDIPEWEHRSPFLAAQKVRLRLDTTYPRKGWTVSNEEIATVLRGFGFDRNKTLTNLSLYPYNSESRALRAATPVVTQYPFFSNLQVLRLQDPSDQEDWPPRIMYDQKTIFDIIRQCPLLAIFDANVDIKNSLDGLEVGSKVVHKNLQHLSFMFSIMHGPFFANLCRLCEWPAMKFLRLRTWQDYTWTQESVDRLDALPPLIEATVGQSLTSLTLNSGFWVIGSLPNFPNLVQLHLNHYRNDSLHREPAFYDSLGMVPHNRTTSGILASLTPSVDGQTTHSCPLLQYLKWESLACFSNDDLCDFLHARATSLYSPRPMKQVCINFNFGRETDSILEKCSALIKDGLYLQLAHTRRKKTPAPIPTPLVAKAGLALRQNDFELGWCEV
;
A
#
# COMPACT_ATOMS: atom_id res chain seq x y z
N MET A 1 47.49 31.41 -39.07
CA MET A 1 48.87 31.66 -39.56
C MET A 1 49.83 31.45 -38.39
N ALA A 2 51.04 30.92 -38.63
CA ALA A 2 52.07 30.88 -37.60
C ALA A 2 52.64 32.29 -37.40
N SER A 3 52.75 32.76 -36.16
CA SER A 3 53.29 34.10 -35.87
C SER A 3 54.79 34.12 -36.19
N PRO A 4 55.30 35.14 -36.91
CA PRO A 4 56.74 35.29 -37.14
C PRO A 4 57.50 35.64 -35.84
N PHE A 5 56.78 35.91 -34.74
CA PHE A 5 57.33 36.31 -33.43
C PHE A 5 57.34 35.16 -32.41
N THR A 6 57.31 33.89 -32.84
CA THR A 6 57.25 32.72 -31.95
C THR A 6 58.38 32.62 -30.93
N SER A 7 59.57 33.16 -31.22
CA SER A 7 60.72 33.15 -30.31
C SER A 7 60.54 34.08 -29.10
N ILE A 8 59.69 35.10 -29.21
CA ILE A 8 59.44 36.10 -28.16
C ILE A 8 58.05 35.98 -27.54
N LEU A 9 57.09 35.32 -28.22
CA LEU A 9 55.77 35.00 -27.68
C LEU A 9 55.88 34.15 -26.41
N LYS A 10 55.09 34.50 -25.38
CA LYS A 10 55.06 33.82 -24.06
C LYS A 10 56.39 33.87 -23.30
N THR A 11 57.21 34.89 -23.54
CA THR A 11 58.43 35.18 -22.77
C THR A 11 58.28 36.53 -22.05
N ASN A 12 59.20 36.82 -21.12
CA ASN A 12 59.29 38.15 -20.49
C ASN A 12 60.19 39.12 -21.28
N HIS A 13 60.49 38.83 -22.56
CA HIS A 13 61.30 39.70 -23.41
C HIS A 13 60.57 41.03 -23.66
N VAL A 14 61.28 42.14 -23.48
CA VAL A 14 60.75 43.49 -23.77
C VAL A 14 61.05 43.81 -25.23
N PRO A 15 60.03 43.98 -26.10
CA PRO A 15 60.27 44.30 -27.51
C PRO A 15 60.97 45.65 -27.67
N SER A 16 61.99 45.69 -28.52
CA SER A 16 62.60 46.93 -29.00
C SER A 16 61.62 47.74 -29.86
N ASP A 17 61.89 49.02 -30.10
CA ASP A 17 61.02 49.88 -30.91
C ASP A 17 60.79 49.36 -32.34
N LEU A 18 61.81 48.70 -32.92
CA LEU A 18 61.70 48.06 -34.24
C LEU A 18 60.81 46.81 -34.19
N GLU A 19 60.95 45.97 -33.16
CA GLU A 19 60.10 44.79 -32.96
C GLU A 19 58.65 45.20 -32.68
N ARG A 20 58.43 46.24 -31.87
CA ARG A 20 57.10 46.82 -31.62
C ARG A 20 56.42 47.23 -32.92
N LYS A 21 57.10 48.00 -33.77
CA LYS A 21 56.54 48.46 -35.05
C LYS A 21 56.21 47.30 -36.00
N ALA A 22 57.06 46.26 -36.03
CA ALA A 22 56.81 45.06 -36.83
C ALA A 22 55.62 44.23 -36.29
N ILE A 23 55.44 44.16 -34.96
CA ILE A 23 54.30 43.51 -34.33
C ILE A 23 53.01 44.29 -34.63
N GLU A 24 53.01 45.62 -34.48
CA GLU A 24 51.88 46.49 -34.81
C GLU A 24 51.43 46.28 -36.27
N GLN A 25 52.37 46.32 -37.23
CA GLN A 25 52.07 46.03 -38.64
C GLN A 25 51.53 44.61 -38.88
N PHE A 26 52.05 43.61 -38.17
CA PHE A 26 51.56 42.25 -38.28
C PHE A 26 50.14 42.10 -37.74
N LEU A 27 49.77 42.85 -36.69
CA LEU A 27 48.45 42.81 -36.06
C LEU A 27 47.36 43.46 -36.92
N GLU A 28 47.68 44.41 -37.80
CA GLU A 28 46.71 45.07 -38.69
C GLU A 28 45.84 44.06 -39.48
N GLY A 29 46.44 42.98 -39.99
CA GLY A 29 45.73 41.95 -40.75
C GLY A 29 44.76 41.12 -39.89
N PRO A 30 45.25 40.43 -38.84
CA PRO A 30 44.41 39.68 -37.90
C PRO A 30 43.35 40.53 -37.19
N GLU A 31 43.64 41.78 -36.85
CA GLU A 31 42.67 42.69 -36.23
C GLU A 31 41.54 43.06 -37.20
N LEU A 32 41.87 43.33 -38.48
CA LEU A 32 40.89 43.56 -39.53
C LEU A 32 40.03 42.31 -39.78
N GLU A 33 40.64 41.12 -39.85
CA GLU A 33 39.92 39.85 -40.01
C GLU A 33 39.00 39.56 -38.81
N SER A 34 39.49 39.77 -37.58
CA SER A 34 38.70 39.63 -36.36
C SER A 34 37.52 40.60 -36.31
N SER A 35 37.71 41.85 -36.73
CA SER A 35 36.64 42.85 -36.84
C SER A 35 35.58 42.45 -37.86
N ASN A 36 35.99 41.96 -39.04
CA ASN A 36 35.08 41.48 -40.07
C ASN A 36 34.26 40.26 -39.59
N LEU A 37 34.91 39.28 -38.95
CA LEU A 37 34.24 38.11 -38.38
C LEU A 37 33.25 38.51 -37.27
N SER A 38 33.60 39.48 -36.43
CA SER A 38 32.71 40.00 -35.38
C SER A 38 31.45 40.64 -35.98
N ALA A 39 31.60 41.44 -37.04
CA ALA A 39 30.45 42.03 -37.75
C ALA A 39 29.58 40.95 -38.43
N GLU A 40 30.18 39.87 -38.92
CA GLU A 40 29.43 38.73 -39.47
C GLU A 40 28.66 37.97 -38.39
N ILE A 41 29.27 37.76 -37.21
CA ILE A 41 28.61 37.20 -36.02
C ILE A 41 27.41 38.05 -35.63
N ASP A 42 27.58 39.36 -35.46
CA ASP A 42 26.49 40.28 -35.11
C ASP A 42 25.34 40.21 -36.12
N ARG A 43 25.67 40.12 -37.41
CA ARG A 43 24.69 39.95 -38.49
C ARG A 43 23.93 38.63 -38.37
N TYR A 44 24.62 37.51 -38.17
CA TYR A 44 23.96 36.20 -38.02
C TYR A 44 23.14 36.13 -36.73
N GLU A 45 23.60 36.74 -35.64
CA GLU A 45 22.84 36.83 -34.39
C GLU A 45 21.55 37.63 -34.58
N ALA A 46 21.59 38.76 -35.29
CA ALA A 46 20.39 39.53 -35.64
C ALA A 46 19.40 38.70 -36.47
N ILE A 47 19.89 37.92 -37.44
CA ILE A 47 19.05 37.02 -38.26
C ILE A 47 18.42 35.93 -37.40
N ILE A 48 19.20 35.29 -36.53
CA ILE A 48 18.70 34.24 -35.61
C ILE A 48 17.62 34.82 -34.70
N GLN A 49 17.81 36.03 -34.17
CA GLN A 49 16.85 36.67 -33.28
C GLN A 49 15.56 37.05 -34.00
N ALA A 50 15.64 37.53 -35.23
CA ALA A 50 14.46 37.79 -36.07
C ALA A 50 13.68 36.50 -36.38
N LEU A 51 14.38 35.40 -36.68
CA LEU A 51 13.74 34.10 -36.92
C LEU A 51 13.10 33.52 -35.66
N ARG A 52 13.74 33.66 -34.49
CA ARG A 52 13.16 33.27 -33.19
C ARG A 52 11.88 34.05 -32.91
N THR A 53 11.90 35.37 -33.09
CA THR A 53 10.72 36.23 -32.94
C THR A 53 9.60 35.78 -33.87
N LYS A 54 9.89 35.53 -35.15
CA LYS A 54 8.90 35.04 -36.11
C LYS A 54 8.34 33.68 -35.72
N ARG A 55 9.18 32.75 -35.27
CA ARG A 55 8.75 31.42 -34.76
C ARG A 55 7.82 31.58 -33.55
N ASP A 56 8.17 32.45 -32.61
CA ASP A 56 7.42 32.63 -31.36
C ASP A 56 6.07 33.33 -31.62
N LEU A 57 5.98 34.19 -32.64
CA LEU A 57 4.71 34.74 -33.13
C LEU A 57 3.82 33.68 -33.82
N LEU A 58 4.42 32.72 -34.53
CA LEU A 58 3.67 31.64 -35.20
C LEU A 58 3.21 30.55 -34.23
N ARG A 59 3.88 30.40 -33.09
CA ARG A 59 3.61 29.35 -32.10
C ARG A 59 2.17 29.36 -31.56
N PRO A 60 1.59 30.49 -31.07
CA PRO A 60 0.21 30.51 -30.61
C PRO A 60 -0.78 30.17 -31.72
N ILE A 61 -0.53 30.62 -32.96
CA ILE A 61 -1.38 30.28 -34.12
C ILE A 61 -1.36 28.76 -34.35
N ILE A 62 -0.19 28.14 -34.34
CA ILE A 62 -0.05 26.69 -34.52
C ILE A 62 -0.76 25.95 -33.38
N ASP A 63 -0.57 26.39 -32.14
CA ASP A 63 -1.13 25.75 -30.95
C ASP A 63 -2.66 25.86 -30.92
N ASP A 64 -3.24 27.00 -31.30
CA ASP A 64 -4.69 27.19 -31.44
C ASP A 64 -5.30 26.26 -32.49
N HIS A 65 -4.67 26.14 -33.66
CA HIS A 65 -5.15 25.25 -34.72
C HIS A 65 -4.97 23.77 -34.35
N ARG A 66 -3.87 23.41 -33.68
CA ARG A 66 -3.69 22.07 -33.11
C ARG A 66 -4.75 21.75 -32.06
N ALA A 67 -5.11 22.71 -31.22
CA ALA A 67 -6.17 22.55 -30.24
C ALA A 67 -7.53 22.30 -30.91
N ILE A 68 -7.82 22.93 -32.06
CA ILE A 68 -9.01 22.66 -32.89
C ILE A 68 -8.98 21.22 -33.44
N LEU A 69 -7.82 20.76 -33.90
CA LEU A 69 -7.62 19.42 -34.44
C LEU A 69 -7.51 18.34 -33.37
N SER A 70 -7.55 18.71 -32.08
CA SER A 70 -7.41 17.78 -30.96
C SER A 70 -8.46 16.67 -31.02
N PRO A 71 -8.05 15.38 -30.91
CA PRO A 71 -8.98 14.25 -30.84
C PRO A 71 -10.03 14.41 -29.73
N ALA A 72 -9.67 15.07 -28.61
CA ALA A 72 -10.59 15.33 -27.50
C ALA A 72 -11.81 16.16 -27.90
N ARG A 73 -11.73 16.98 -28.95
CA ARG A 73 -12.89 17.72 -29.48
C ARG A 73 -13.84 16.83 -30.29
N ARG A 74 -13.36 15.74 -30.87
CA ARG A 74 -14.14 14.81 -31.70
C ARG A 74 -14.79 13.67 -30.91
N LEU A 75 -14.33 13.42 -29.69
CA LEU A 75 -14.94 12.41 -28.84
C LEU A 75 -16.41 12.75 -28.56
N PRO A 76 -17.35 11.79 -28.67
CA PRO A 76 -18.71 11.97 -28.17
C PRO A 76 -18.73 12.21 -26.67
N ASP A 77 -19.76 12.91 -26.18
CA ASP A 77 -19.87 13.26 -24.76
C ASP A 77 -19.88 12.01 -23.86
N ASP A 78 -20.50 10.90 -24.28
CA ASP A 78 -20.56 9.67 -23.49
C ASP A 78 -19.19 8.99 -23.33
N ILE A 79 -18.39 8.98 -24.39
CA ILE A 79 -17.01 8.46 -24.33
C ILE A 79 -16.17 9.36 -23.42
N LEU A 80 -16.36 10.67 -23.49
CA LEU A 80 -15.64 11.60 -22.64
C LEU A 80 -16.02 11.45 -21.16
N ARG A 81 -17.30 11.20 -20.85
CA ARG A 81 -17.76 10.86 -19.49
C ARG A 81 -17.11 9.58 -18.96
N GLU A 82 -17.05 8.53 -19.78
CA GLU A 82 -16.37 7.28 -19.38
C GLU A 82 -14.89 7.53 -19.08
N VAL A 83 -14.20 8.31 -19.93
CA VAL A 83 -12.81 8.72 -19.68
C VAL A 83 -12.70 9.46 -18.34
N PHE A 84 -13.60 10.41 -18.05
CA PHE A 84 -13.59 11.15 -16.78
C PHE A 84 -13.75 10.24 -15.57
N VAL A 85 -14.67 9.27 -15.63
CA VAL A 85 -14.87 8.30 -14.54
C VAL A 85 -13.61 7.47 -14.31
N ARG A 86 -12.89 7.10 -15.38
CA ARG A 86 -11.60 6.39 -15.28
C ARG A 86 -10.45 7.24 -14.74
N CYS A 87 -10.58 8.57 -14.76
CA CYS A 87 -9.60 9.48 -14.17
C CYS A 87 -9.75 9.69 -12.66
N LEU A 88 -10.85 9.21 -12.05
CA LEU A 88 -11.05 9.34 -10.62
C LEU A 88 -9.96 8.58 -9.83
N PRO A 89 -9.56 9.07 -8.64
CA PRO A 89 -8.59 8.39 -7.80
C PRO A 89 -8.99 6.94 -7.51
N HIS A 90 -8.01 6.04 -7.59
CA HIS A 90 -8.22 4.61 -7.33
C HIS A 90 -7.89 4.21 -5.89
N LYS A 91 -7.01 4.96 -5.21
CA LYS A 91 -6.51 4.63 -3.87
C LYS A 91 -7.31 5.29 -2.73
N HIS A 92 -8.04 6.35 -3.02
CA HIS A 92 -8.80 7.13 -2.04
C HIS A 92 -10.08 7.71 -2.67
N ASN A 93 -10.99 8.22 -1.86
CA ASN A 93 -12.13 9.01 -2.36
C ASN A 93 -11.64 10.32 -2.99
N ALA A 94 -12.39 10.85 -3.94
CA ALA A 94 -12.04 12.10 -4.62
C ALA A 94 -11.89 13.25 -3.62
N THR A 95 -10.88 14.09 -3.83
CA THR A 95 -10.62 15.25 -2.96
C THR A 95 -11.19 16.52 -3.58
N MET A 96 -11.42 17.55 -2.76
CA MET A 96 -11.82 18.87 -3.26
C MET A 96 -10.65 19.66 -3.90
N TYR A 97 -9.45 19.08 -3.97
CA TYR A 97 -8.25 19.72 -4.51
C TYR A 97 -8.35 19.95 -6.01
N ALA A 98 -7.96 21.14 -6.48
CA ALA A 98 -8.07 21.52 -7.89
C ALA A 98 -7.17 20.71 -8.83
N GLY A 99 -6.09 20.11 -8.30
CA GLY A 99 -5.19 19.25 -9.05
C GLY A 99 -5.65 17.78 -9.14
N ASP A 100 -6.79 17.43 -8.55
CA ASP A 100 -7.32 16.07 -8.53
C ASP A 100 -8.68 15.95 -9.24
N ALA A 101 -8.97 14.79 -9.82
CA ALA A 101 -10.28 14.54 -10.42
C ALA A 101 -11.34 14.33 -9.32
N PRO A 102 -12.58 14.82 -9.50
CA PRO A 102 -13.16 15.41 -10.71
C PRO A 102 -12.94 16.91 -10.87
N VAL A 103 -12.39 17.62 -9.88
CA VAL A 103 -12.27 19.09 -9.90
C VAL A 103 -11.36 19.54 -11.04
N LEU A 104 -10.21 18.89 -11.21
CA LEU A 104 -9.26 19.13 -12.31
C LEU A 104 -9.94 19.13 -13.69
N LEU A 105 -10.87 18.20 -13.92
CA LEU A 105 -11.60 18.08 -15.19
C LEU A 105 -12.46 19.32 -15.48
N CYS A 106 -12.91 20.02 -14.43
CA CYS A 106 -13.63 21.27 -14.53
C CYS A 106 -12.73 22.46 -14.91
N HIS A 107 -11.41 22.33 -14.83
CA HIS A 107 -10.44 23.39 -15.17
C HIS A 107 -9.83 23.24 -16.57
N VAL A 108 -10.09 22.15 -17.28
CA VAL A 108 -9.51 21.89 -18.62
C VAL A 108 -10.11 22.80 -19.70
N CYS A 109 -11.43 22.78 -19.90
CA CYS A 109 -12.13 23.66 -20.83
C CYS A 109 -13.61 23.78 -20.48
N SER A 110 -14.33 24.72 -21.12
CA SER A 110 -15.77 24.95 -20.88
C SER A 110 -16.64 23.71 -21.15
N ARG A 111 -16.35 22.96 -22.22
CA ARG A 111 -17.07 21.72 -22.54
C ARG A 111 -16.86 20.65 -21.47
N TRP A 112 -15.62 20.45 -21.03
CA TRP A 112 -15.28 19.47 -19.99
C TRP A 112 -15.93 19.85 -18.66
N ARG A 113 -15.90 21.14 -18.29
CA ARG A 113 -16.59 21.65 -17.11
C ARG A 113 -18.08 21.34 -17.15
N LYS A 114 -18.76 21.68 -18.26
CA LYS A 114 -20.20 21.40 -18.41
C LYS A 114 -20.50 19.91 -18.25
N LEU A 115 -19.70 19.05 -18.88
CA LEU A 115 -19.89 17.60 -18.81
C LEU A 115 -19.60 17.04 -17.42
N ALA A 116 -18.49 17.44 -16.79
CA ALA A 116 -18.10 16.97 -15.47
C ALA A 116 -19.16 17.35 -14.43
N LEU A 117 -19.63 18.60 -14.43
CA LEU A 117 -20.70 19.08 -13.55
C LEU A 117 -22.04 18.35 -13.78
N ALA A 118 -22.32 17.93 -15.01
CA ALA A 118 -23.55 17.22 -15.38
C ALA A 118 -23.45 15.68 -15.26
N THR A 119 -22.37 15.15 -14.67
CA THR A 119 -22.14 13.71 -14.56
C THR A 119 -22.08 13.31 -13.08
N PRO A 120 -23.21 12.91 -12.47
CA PRO A 120 -23.30 12.70 -11.02
C PRO A 120 -22.34 11.65 -10.46
N THR A 121 -21.99 10.62 -11.23
CA THR A 121 -21.05 9.56 -10.84
C THR A 121 -19.65 10.09 -10.53
N LEU A 122 -19.25 11.25 -11.08
CA LEU A 122 -17.98 11.87 -10.74
C LEU A 122 -17.94 12.44 -9.32
N TRP A 123 -19.11 12.72 -8.75
CA TRP A 123 -19.28 13.39 -7.46
C TRP A 123 -19.82 12.44 -6.38
N SER A 124 -19.96 11.14 -6.67
CA SER A 124 -20.49 10.15 -5.73
C SER A 124 -19.47 9.67 -4.70
N SER A 125 -18.20 10.09 -4.79
CA SER A 125 -17.20 9.90 -3.73
C SER A 125 -16.62 11.24 -3.29
N LEU A 126 -16.33 11.37 -1.99
CA LEU A 126 -15.73 12.58 -1.43
C LEU A 126 -14.88 12.26 -0.20
N HIS A 127 -13.68 12.80 -0.16
CA HIS A 127 -12.89 12.93 1.05
C HIS A 127 -13.05 14.33 1.65
N VAL A 128 -13.43 14.39 2.92
CA VAL A 128 -13.51 15.62 3.70
C VAL A 128 -12.43 15.58 4.78
N SER A 129 -11.47 16.51 4.70
CA SER A 129 -10.52 16.69 5.80
C SER A 129 -11.27 17.21 7.03
N THR A 130 -11.07 16.53 8.15
CA THR A 130 -11.66 16.89 9.44
C THR A 130 -10.84 17.96 10.17
N PHE A 131 -9.73 18.43 9.57
CA PHE A 131 -8.91 19.55 10.05
C PHE A 131 -8.68 20.54 8.93
N VAL A 132 -8.39 21.78 9.32
CA VAL A 132 -7.79 22.75 8.42
C VAL A 132 -6.29 22.47 8.44
N ASP A 133 -5.78 21.86 7.37
CA ASP A 133 -4.35 21.49 7.23
C ASP A 133 -3.40 22.71 7.32
N ASP A 134 -3.96 23.92 7.22
CA ASP A 134 -3.27 25.20 7.15
C ASP A 134 -3.12 25.92 8.50
N TYR A 135 -3.48 25.32 9.65
CA TYR A 135 -3.34 26.00 10.96
C TYR A 135 -1.92 26.50 11.25
N ASP A 136 -0.89 25.80 10.76
CA ASP A 136 0.52 26.20 10.91
C ASP A 136 1.02 27.17 9.82
N LEU A 137 0.27 27.35 8.72
CA LEU A 137 0.62 28.22 7.59
C LEU A 137 -0.23 29.50 7.54
N ALA A 138 -1.40 29.47 8.17
CA ALA A 138 -2.22 30.62 8.47
C ALA A 138 -1.47 31.49 9.49
N GLY A 139 -0.78 32.53 9.00
CA GLY A 139 -0.23 33.56 9.86
C GLY A 139 -1.29 34.11 10.82
N GLU A 140 -0.86 34.68 11.96
CA GLU A 140 -1.74 35.32 12.94
C GLU A 140 -2.75 36.26 12.25
N GLY A 141 -4.01 35.82 12.10
CA GLY A 141 -5.07 36.62 11.48
C GLY A 141 -6.00 35.93 10.46
N SER A 142 -5.85 34.64 10.11
CA SER A 142 -6.88 33.97 9.29
C SER A 142 -8.11 33.62 10.12
N ASP A 143 -9.31 33.99 9.64
CA ASP A 143 -10.57 33.60 10.29
C ASP A 143 -10.87 32.12 9.99
N VAL A 144 -10.59 31.26 10.97
CA VAL A 144 -10.86 29.81 10.92
C VAL A 144 -12.32 29.53 10.55
N GLU A 145 -13.26 30.34 11.05
CA GLU A 145 -14.69 30.14 10.80
C GLU A 145 -15.03 30.40 9.33
N GLU A 146 -14.38 31.37 8.68
CA GLU A 146 -14.54 31.62 7.24
C GLU A 146 -14.07 30.41 6.41
N MET A 147 -12.90 29.84 6.73
CA MET A 147 -12.38 28.66 6.05
C MET A 147 -13.28 27.44 6.22
N LEU A 148 -13.83 27.23 7.43
CA LEU A 148 -14.79 26.15 7.69
C LEU A 148 -16.09 26.36 6.92
N ASN A 149 -16.59 27.60 6.84
CA ASN A 149 -17.77 27.95 6.05
C ASN A 149 -17.55 27.69 4.54
N GLU A 150 -16.39 28.05 3.99
CA GLU A 150 -16.05 27.77 2.60
C GLU A 150 -15.99 26.26 2.32
N ARG A 151 -15.38 25.49 3.22
CA ARG A 151 -15.35 24.02 3.13
C ARG A 151 -16.77 23.46 3.11
N ASP A 152 -17.62 23.92 4.01
CA ASP A 152 -18.99 23.44 4.14
C ASP A 152 -19.83 23.70 2.89
N GLU A 153 -19.69 24.89 2.28
CA GLU A 153 -20.34 25.19 1.01
C GLU A 153 -19.81 24.33 -0.14
N ARG A 154 -18.52 24.02 -0.16
CA ARG A 154 -17.94 23.10 -1.16
C ARG A 154 -18.50 21.69 -0.98
N VAL A 155 -18.63 21.21 0.26
CA VAL A 155 -19.25 19.91 0.58
C VAL A 155 -20.71 19.88 0.10
N LYS A 156 -21.53 20.89 0.43
CA LYS A 156 -22.93 20.97 -0.03
C LYS A 156 -23.03 20.93 -1.54
N ASN A 157 -22.22 21.73 -2.23
CA ASN A 157 -22.19 21.77 -3.69
C ASN A 157 -21.75 20.43 -4.30
N TRP A 158 -20.79 19.75 -3.69
CA TRP A 158 -20.34 18.42 -4.13
C TRP A 158 -21.47 17.40 -4.06
N ILE A 159 -22.12 17.32 -2.90
CA ILE A 159 -23.20 16.35 -2.67
C ILE A 159 -24.42 16.67 -3.53
N ALA A 160 -24.75 17.94 -3.77
CA ALA A 160 -25.79 18.32 -4.71
C ALA A 160 -25.52 17.78 -6.14
N ARG A 161 -24.26 17.82 -6.60
CA ARG A 161 -23.88 17.30 -7.94
C ARG A 161 -23.96 15.78 -8.06
N SER A 162 -23.82 15.07 -6.95
CA SER A 162 -23.95 13.60 -6.91
C SER A 162 -25.38 13.10 -7.16
N GLY A 163 -26.39 13.99 -7.14
CA GLY A 163 -27.78 13.65 -7.42
C GLY A 163 -28.37 12.74 -6.35
N ALA A 164 -28.91 11.59 -6.76
CA ALA A 164 -29.48 10.57 -5.86
C ALA A 164 -28.60 9.32 -5.73
N LEU A 165 -27.37 9.34 -6.27
CA LEU A 165 -26.49 8.19 -6.25
C LEU A 165 -26.03 7.83 -4.83
N PRO A 166 -25.70 6.56 -4.56
CA PRO A 166 -25.01 6.17 -3.33
C PRO A 166 -23.70 6.93 -3.16
N LEU A 167 -23.37 7.27 -1.92
CA LEU A 167 -22.21 8.07 -1.54
C LEU A 167 -21.12 7.21 -0.89
N SER A 168 -19.87 7.44 -1.32
CA SER A 168 -18.66 6.94 -0.67
C SER A 168 -17.93 8.11 -0.01
N LEU A 169 -17.90 8.16 1.32
CA LEU A 169 -17.38 9.31 2.06
C LEU A 169 -16.24 8.91 2.98
N SER A 170 -15.20 9.73 3.01
CA SER A 170 -14.08 9.55 3.94
C SER A 170 -13.78 10.78 4.76
N PHE A 171 -13.61 10.59 6.08
CA PHE A 171 -13.36 11.63 7.07
C PHE A 171 -12.08 11.27 7.82
N ARG A 172 -10.96 11.86 7.40
CA ARG A 172 -9.64 11.62 7.99
C ARG A 172 -8.87 12.94 8.07
N PRO A 173 -7.94 13.09 9.03
CA PRO A 173 -6.95 14.16 8.99
C PRO A 173 -6.00 14.03 7.80
N ALA A 174 -5.39 15.14 7.38
CA ALA A 174 -4.20 15.07 6.53
C ALA A 174 -2.97 14.57 7.29
N ASP A 175 -2.85 14.88 8.59
CA ASP A 175 -1.81 14.32 9.47
C ASP A 175 -2.43 13.40 10.53
N GLU A 176 -2.29 12.08 10.33
CA GLU A 176 -2.75 11.06 11.29
C GLU A 176 -1.90 11.05 12.58
N GLN A 177 -0.77 11.76 12.67
CA GLN A 177 0.15 11.68 13.81
C GLN A 177 -0.21 12.59 14.99
N TYR A 178 -1.02 13.64 14.78
CA TYR A 178 -1.34 14.63 15.82
C TYR A 178 -2.82 15.05 15.80
N PRO A 179 -3.74 14.20 16.32
CA PRO A 179 -5.11 14.64 16.52
C PRO A 179 -5.17 15.80 17.52
N SER A 180 -5.84 16.89 17.15
CA SER A 180 -6.10 18.05 18.01
C SER A 180 -7.38 17.86 18.84
N ASP A 181 -7.55 18.65 19.91
CA ASP A 181 -8.77 18.63 20.74
C ASP A 181 -10.07 18.99 19.96
N HIS A 182 -9.96 19.51 18.73
CA HIS A 182 -11.09 19.97 17.91
C HIS A 182 -11.66 18.91 16.94
N THR A 183 -11.00 17.76 16.80
CA THR A 183 -11.35 16.64 15.89
C THR A 183 -12.85 16.27 15.86
N CYS A 184 -13.43 15.97 17.01
CA CYS A 184 -14.84 15.56 17.13
C CYS A 184 -15.83 16.69 16.82
N GLY A 185 -15.48 17.94 17.13
CA GLY A 185 -16.35 19.10 16.89
C GLY A 185 -16.52 19.36 15.40
N ASP A 186 -15.41 19.37 14.66
CA ASP A 186 -15.41 19.59 13.22
C ASP A 186 -16.11 18.45 12.47
N LEU A 187 -15.87 17.21 12.87
CA LEU A 187 -16.58 16.06 12.32
C LEU A 187 -18.09 16.18 12.55
N ARG A 188 -18.52 16.53 13.76
CA ARG A 188 -19.94 16.74 14.09
C ARG A 188 -20.58 17.84 13.22
N ARG A 189 -19.86 18.93 12.96
CA ARG A 189 -20.31 20.01 12.07
C ARG A 189 -20.56 19.50 10.64
N VAL A 190 -19.60 18.77 10.08
CA VAL A 190 -19.73 18.20 8.73
C VAL A 190 -20.86 17.17 8.67
N LEU A 191 -20.97 16.30 9.67
CA LEU A 191 -22.05 15.31 9.75
C LEU A 191 -23.43 15.97 9.79
N SER A 192 -23.57 17.11 10.48
CA SER A 192 -24.84 17.85 10.55
C SER A 192 -25.26 18.39 9.18
N ILE A 193 -24.31 18.84 8.35
CA ILE A 193 -24.57 19.27 6.97
C ILE A 193 -25.01 18.09 6.10
N LEU A 194 -24.43 16.92 6.34
CA LEU A 194 -24.65 15.72 5.53
C LEU A 194 -25.82 14.85 6.03
N ALA A 195 -26.37 15.11 7.21
CA ALA A 195 -27.48 14.37 7.80
C ALA A 195 -28.67 14.13 6.86
N PRO A 196 -29.08 15.08 5.99
CA PRO A 196 -30.14 14.84 5.01
C PRO A 196 -29.81 13.77 3.96
N THR A 197 -28.57 13.31 3.89
CA THR A 197 -28.08 12.37 2.86
C THR A 197 -27.70 11.00 3.39
N PHE A 198 -27.84 10.75 4.70
CA PHE A 198 -27.42 9.49 5.34
C PHE A 198 -28.02 8.23 4.71
N GLU A 199 -29.25 8.29 4.19
CA GLU A 199 -29.87 7.14 3.50
C GLU A 199 -29.15 6.72 2.22
N ARG A 200 -28.32 7.62 1.66
CA ARG A 200 -27.54 7.37 0.45
C ARG A 200 -26.13 6.91 0.78
N TRP A 201 -25.71 6.89 2.04
CA TRP A 201 -24.34 6.53 2.40
C TRP A 201 -24.16 5.01 2.27
N SER A 202 -23.32 4.62 1.30
CA SER A 202 -23.02 3.20 1.02
C SER A 202 -21.68 2.80 1.62
N ASP A 203 -20.67 3.65 1.44
CA ASP A 203 -19.29 3.40 1.83
C ASP A 203 -18.80 4.52 2.74
N ILE A 204 -18.31 4.15 3.93
CA ILE A 204 -17.88 5.10 4.95
C ILE A 204 -16.47 4.73 5.39
N ASP A 205 -15.57 5.71 5.42
CA ASP A 205 -14.21 5.54 5.93
C ASP A 205 -13.87 6.68 6.89
N MET A 206 -13.77 6.39 8.18
CA MET A 206 -13.72 7.44 9.19
C MET A 206 -12.69 7.14 10.28
N LEU A 207 -11.95 8.17 10.66
CA LEU A 207 -11.18 8.19 11.90
C LEU A 207 -11.96 8.97 12.95
N CYS A 208 -12.27 8.34 14.08
CA CYS A 208 -12.82 8.99 15.26
C CYS A 208 -11.73 9.05 16.33
N VAL A 209 -11.47 10.24 16.87
CA VAL A 209 -10.52 10.44 17.97
C VAL A 209 -11.21 11.21 19.09
N GLY A 210 -11.19 10.70 20.32
CA GLY A 210 -11.82 11.37 21.46
C GLY A 210 -12.21 10.39 22.56
N LYS A 211 -12.80 10.87 23.67
CA LYS A 211 -13.20 9.96 24.76
C LYS A 211 -14.32 9.01 24.30
N PRO A 212 -14.42 7.77 24.83
CA PRO A 212 -15.48 6.83 24.45
C PRO A 212 -16.89 7.43 24.47
N ASP A 213 -17.26 8.16 25.52
CA ASP A 213 -18.59 8.78 25.65
C ASP A 213 -18.83 9.90 24.62
N GLU A 214 -17.80 10.69 24.30
CA GLU A 214 -17.85 11.77 23.31
C GLU A 214 -18.03 11.19 21.90
N VAL A 215 -17.30 10.12 21.58
CA VAL A 215 -17.41 9.41 20.29
C VAL A 215 -18.75 8.68 20.18
N ALA A 216 -19.23 8.04 21.26
CA ALA A 216 -20.51 7.35 21.29
C ALA A 216 -21.69 8.30 21.04
N THR A 217 -21.67 9.48 21.67
CA THR A 217 -22.72 10.51 21.52
C THR A 217 -22.58 11.37 20.27
N MET A 218 -21.51 11.19 19.47
CA MET A 218 -21.29 11.94 18.24
C MET A 218 -22.34 11.65 17.15
N PHE A 219 -22.91 10.44 17.17
CA PHE A 219 -23.88 9.98 16.17
C PHE A 219 -25.30 9.84 16.71
N ASP A 220 -25.47 9.96 18.02
CA ASP A 220 -26.78 9.94 18.69
C ASP A 220 -27.24 11.38 18.94
N ILE A 221 -27.54 12.08 17.85
CA ILE A 221 -27.95 13.48 17.85
C ILE A 221 -29.48 13.54 17.70
N PRO A 222 -30.22 14.03 18.71
CA PRO A 222 -31.69 14.10 18.68
C PRO A 222 -32.24 14.82 17.45
N GLU A 223 -31.55 15.87 16.99
CA GLU A 223 -31.89 16.69 15.83
C GLU A 223 -31.84 15.91 14.51
N TRP A 224 -31.19 14.73 14.49
CA TRP A 224 -31.17 13.87 13.31
C TRP A 224 -32.40 12.96 13.22
N GLU A 225 -33.35 13.03 14.16
CA GLU A 225 -34.61 12.28 14.15
C GLU A 225 -34.37 10.75 13.99
N HIS A 226 -33.42 10.22 14.74
CA HIS A 226 -32.98 8.81 14.69
C HIS A 226 -32.29 8.36 13.40
N ARG A 227 -32.02 9.26 12.45
CA ARG A 227 -31.17 8.98 11.28
C ARG A 227 -29.73 8.73 11.75
N SER A 228 -29.10 7.71 11.18
CA SER A 228 -27.68 7.41 11.41
C SER A 228 -27.00 7.26 10.06
N PRO A 229 -25.77 7.81 9.88
CA PRO A 229 -24.98 7.59 8.67
C PRO A 229 -24.72 6.10 8.43
N PHE A 230 -24.73 5.29 9.48
CA PHE A 230 -24.42 3.88 9.41
C PHE A 230 -25.64 3.02 9.08
N LEU A 231 -26.87 3.54 9.03
CA LEU A 231 -28.05 2.68 8.89
C LEU A 231 -28.16 2.01 7.51
N ALA A 232 -27.84 2.75 6.45
CA ALA A 232 -27.88 2.29 5.06
C ALA A 232 -26.52 1.79 4.53
N ALA A 233 -25.46 1.94 5.32
CA ALA A 233 -24.11 1.62 4.91
C ALA A 233 -23.94 0.13 4.62
N GLN A 234 -23.25 -0.17 3.52
CA GLN A 234 -22.86 -1.53 3.10
C GLN A 234 -21.40 -1.81 3.46
N LYS A 235 -20.56 -0.76 3.41
CA LYS A 235 -19.14 -0.82 3.76
C LYS A 235 -18.77 0.25 4.76
N VAL A 236 -18.19 -0.17 5.88
CA VAL A 236 -17.76 0.74 6.93
C VAL A 236 -16.33 0.41 7.34
N ARG A 237 -15.44 1.39 7.24
CA ARG A 237 -14.09 1.37 7.79
C ARG A 237 -14.00 2.41 8.90
N LEU A 238 -13.71 1.94 10.10
CA LEU A 238 -13.63 2.77 11.30
C LEU A 238 -12.28 2.58 11.95
N ARG A 239 -11.57 3.70 12.11
CA ARG A 239 -10.44 3.80 13.02
C ARG A 239 -10.89 4.54 14.27
N LEU A 240 -10.68 3.97 15.43
CA LEU A 240 -11.17 4.51 16.70
C LEU A 240 -10.01 4.75 17.66
N ASP A 241 -9.54 5.99 17.79
CA ASP A 241 -8.63 6.35 18.88
C ASP A 241 -9.44 6.88 20.08
N THR A 242 -9.78 5.98 20.99
CA THR A 242 -10.48 6.36 22.22
C THR A 242 -9.54 6.60 23.40
N THR A 243 -8.23 6.68 23.16
CA THR A 243 -7.21 6.92 24.19
C THR A 243 -6.88 8.40 24.36
N TYR A 244 -7.26 9.24 23.40
CA TYR A 244 -7.03 10.68 23.45
C TYR A 244 -7.99 11.42 24.43
N PRO A 245 -7.52 12.41 25.21
CA PRO A 245 -6.13 12.87 25.41
C PRO A 245 -5.38 12.10 26.52
N ARG A 246 -5.97 11.04 27.07
CA ARG A 246 -5.44 10.27 28.21
C ARG A 246 -4.31 9.33 27.80
N LYS A 247 -3.08 9.84 27.86
CA LYS A 247 -1.86 9.01 27.76
C LYS A 247 -1.90 7.83 28.76
N GLY A 248 -1.59 6.62 28.28
CA GLY A 248 -1.49 5.40 29.08
C GLY A 248 -2.79 4.70 29.49
N TRP A 249 -3.97 5.14 29.05
CA TRP A 249 -5.26 4.51 29.42
C TRP A 249 -5.58 3.29 28.55
N THR A 250 -6.06 2.20 29.16
CA THR A 250 -6.60 1.04 28.44
C THR A 250 -8.11 1.17 28.33
N VAL A 251 -8.62 1.26 27.09
CA VAL A 251 -10.05 1.26 26.79
C VAL A 251 -10.63 -0.11 27.13
N SER A 252 -11.69 -0.14 27.93
CA SER A 252 -12.43 -1.34 28.28
C SER A 252 -13.34 -1.80 27.13
N ASN A 253 -13.72 -3.07 27.16
CA ASN A 253 -14.68 -3.62 26.20
C ASN A 253 -16.05 -2.94 26.23
N GLU A 254 -16.49 -2.51 27.42
CA GLU A 254 -17.78 -1.86 27.59
C GLU A 254 -17.80 -0.45 27.00
N GLU A 255 -16.68 0.25 27.05
CA GLU A 255 -16.50 1.54 26.37
C GLU A 255 -16.57 1.38 24.85
N ILE A 256 -15.88 0.38 24.28
CA ILE A 256 -15.99 0.06 22.85
C ILE A 256 -17.42 -0.36 22.49
N ALA A 257 -18.06 -1.17 23.35
CA ALA A 257 -19.46 -1.56 23.17
C ALA A 257 -20.38 -0.35 23.06
N THR A 258 -20.17 0.64 23.93
CA THR A 258 -20.96 1.85 24.03
C THR A 258 -20.77 2.72 22.78
N VAL A 259 -19.53 2.84 22.28
CA VAL A 259 -19.24 3.52 21.01
C VAL A 259 -19.97 2.84 19.84
N LEU A 260 -19.85 1.53 19.71
CA LEU A 260 -20.49 0.78 18.61
C LEU A 260 -22.03 0.84 18.69
N ARG A 261 -22.61 0.82 19.90
CA ARG A 261 -24.06 1.05 20.09
C ARG A 261 -24.46 2.46 19.68
N GLY A 262 -23.68 3.47 20.04
CA GLY A 262 -23.91 4.87 19.66
C GLY A 262 -23.94 5.08 18.13
N PHE A 263 -23.23 4.25 17.37
CA PHE A 263 -23.26 4.31 15.91
C PHE A 263 -24.57 3.76 15.30
N GLY A 264 -25.41 3.10 16.10
CA GLY A 264 -26.67 2.51 15.63
C GLY A 264 -26.48 1.24 14.81
N PHE A 265 -25.35 0.55 15.02
CA PHE A 265 -25.02 -0.70 14.34
C PHE A 265 -25.99 -1.83 14.67
N ASP A 266 -26.62 -1.80 15.84
CA ASP A 266 -27.74 -2.68 16.21
C ASP A 266 -28.93 -2.59 15.24
N ARG A 267 -29.10 -1.46 14.55
CA ARG A 267 -30.19 -1.23 13.60
C ARG A 267 -29.80 -1.47 12.15
N ASN A 268 -28.50 -1.56 11.82
CA ASN A 268 -28.04 -1.83 10.48
C ASN A 268 -28.33 -3.30 10.09
N LYS A 269 -28.91 -3.50 8.89
CA LYS A 269 -29.18 -4.82 8.31
C LYS A 269 -28.47 -5.06 6.97
N THR A 270 -27.85 -4.03 6.39
CA THR A 270 -27.27 -4.01 5.04
C THR A 270 -25.74 -4.12 5.03
N LEU A 271 -25.08 -4.01 6.19
CA LEU A 271 -23.63 -4.03 6.30
C LEU A 271 -23.08 -5.39 5.90
N THR A 272 -22.25 -5.41 4.86
CA THR A 272 -21.55 -6.60 4.39
C THR A 272 -20.05 -6.52 4.63
N ASN A 273 -19.50 -5.32 4.76
CA ASN A 273 -18.06 -5.10 4.88
C ASN A 273 -17.77 -4.21 6.10
N LEU A 274 -17.13 -4.79 7.12
CA LEU A 274 -16.70 -4.07 8.31
C LEU A 274 -15.19 -4.14 8.45
N SER A 275 -14.56 -2.98 8.57
CA SER A 275 -13.17 -2.83 8.96
C SER A 275 -13.13 -2.02 10.24
N LEU A 276 -12.72 -2.63 11.34
CA LEU A 276 -12.72 -2.00 12.66
C LEU A 276 -11.30 -2.05 13.22
N TYR A 277 -10.71 -0.87 13.39
CA TYR A 277 -9.34 -0.68 13.82
C TYR A 277 -9.35 0.21 15.06
N PRO A 278 -9.53 -0.36 16.26
CA PRO A 278 -9.36 0.42 17.45
C PRO A 278 -7.87 0.77 17.57
N TYR A 279 -7.59 2.06 17.60
CA TYR A 279 -6.27 2.66 17.63
C TYR A 279 -5.96 3.08 19.07
N ASN A 280 -4.71 2.91 19.47
CA ASN A 280 -4.19 3.41 20.74
C ASN A 280 -2.83 3.98 20.41
N SER A 281 -2.59 5.27 20.59
CA SER A 281 -1.34 5.94 20.19
C SER A 281 -0.10 5.46 20.98
N GLU A 282 -0.25 4.92 22.19
CA GLU A 282 0.87 4.54 23.06
C GLU A 282 1.02 3.01 23.20
N SER A 283 1.60 2.35 22.18
CA SER A 283 2.29 1.03 22.08
C SER A 283 2.03 -0.14 23.07
N ARG A 284 1.05 -0.07 23.98
CA ARG A 284 0.65 -1.15 24.86
C ARG A 284 -0.49 -1.87 24.18
N ALA A 285 -0.24 -3.14 23.83
CA ALA A 285 -1.24 -4.01 23.27
C ALA A 285 -2.49 -4.00 24.17
N LEU A 286 -3.57 -3.38 23.69
CA LEU A 286 -4.92 -3.56 24.16
C LEU A 286 -5.25 -5.03 23.91
N ARG A 287 -5.16 -5.83 24.97
CA ARG A 287 -5.67 -7.20 24.98
C ARG A 287 -7.17 -7.09 25.11
N ALA A 288 -7.83 -6.60 24.05
CA ALA A 288 -9.26 -6.42 24.05
C ALA A 288 -9.88 -7.79 24.33
N ALA A 289 -10.63 -7.85 25.42
CA ALA A 289 -11.45 -8.99 25.71
C ALA A 289 -12.47 -9.16 24.56
N THR A 290 -13.09 -10.33 24.49
CA THR A 290 -14.16 -10.77 23.58
C THR A 290 -14.94 -9.67 22.82
N PRO A 291 -15.14 -9.77 21.50
CA PRO A 291 -15.78 -8.73 20.71
C PRO A 291 -17.26 -8.67 21.02
N VAL A 292 -17.68 -7.49 21.43
CA VAL A 292 -19.08 -7.02 21.44
C VAL A 292 -19.70 -7.15 20.04
N VAL A 293 -18.87 -7.18 19.00
CA VAL A 293 -19.26 -7.21 17.57
C VAL A 293 -20.13 -8.43 17.21
N THR A 294 -19.96 -9.58 17.89
CA THR A 294 -20.76 -10.79 17.61
C THR A 294 -22.22 -10.67 18.03
N GLN A 295 -22.59 -9.63 18.80
CA GLN A 295 -23.94 -9.44 19.34
C GLN A 295 -24.88 -8.68 18.39
N TYR A 296 -24.39 -8.17 17.25
CA TYR A 296 -25.17 -7.29 16.38
C TYR A 296 -25.87 -8.04 15.21
N PRO A 297 -27.06 -7.58 14.76
CA PRO A 297 -27.85 -8.30 13.74
C PRO A 297 -27.18 -8.45 12.36
N PHE A 298 -26.44 -7.43 11.89
CA PHE A 298 -25.74 -7.49 10.60
C PHE A 298 -24.59 -8.49 10.58
N PHE A 299 -24.14 -8.99 11.74
CA PHE A 299 -22.97 -9.86 11.84
C PHE A 299 -23.14 -11.12 10.98
N SER A 300 -24.35 -11.67 10.92
CA SER A 300 -24.71 -12.81 10.07
C SER A 300 -24.64 -12.53 8.55
N ASN A 301 -24.70 -11.26 8.15
CA ASN A 301 -24.66 -10.80 6.75
C ASN A 301 -23.24 -10.42 6.29
N LEU A 302 -22.25 -10.40 7.20
CA LEU A 302 -20.89 -9.97 6.88
C LEU A 302 -20.23 -10.91 5.88
N GLN A 303 -19.69 -10.31 4.83
CA GLN A 303 -18.84 -10.94 3.80
C GLN A 303 -17.37 -10.58 4.01
N VAL A 304 -17.07 -9.42 4.59
CA VAL A 304 -15.70 -8.98 4.87
C VAL A 304 -15.62 -8.45 6.29
N LEU A 305 -14.72 -9.03 7.08
CA LEU A 305 -14.39 -8.54 8.42
C LEU A 305 -12.89 -8.35 8.54
N ARG A 306 -12.45 -7.11 8.77
CA ARG A 306 -11.04 -6.78 9.00
C ARG A 306 -10.85 -6.17 10.37
N LEU A 307 -10.00 -6.82 11.15
CA LEU A 307 -9.61 -6.42 12.50
C LEU A 307 -8.09 -6.24 12.62
N GLN A 308 -7.39 -6.15 11.48
CA GLN A 308 -5.96 -5.81 11.38
C GLN A 308 -5.80 -4.46 10.68
N ASP A 309 -5.21 -3.47 11.33
CA ASP A 309 -4.98 -2.17 10.71
C ASP A 309 -3.82 -2.27 9.71
N PRO A 310 -4.01 -1.95 8.41
CA PRO A 310 -2.92 -1.92 7.44
C PRO A 310 -1.85 -0.85 7.73
N SER A 311 -2.11 0.16 8.57
CA SER A 311 -1.09 1.14 8.99
C SER A 311 -0.23 0.69 10.17
N ASP A 312 -0.54 -0.42 10.84
CA ASP A 312 0.38 -1.01 11.81
C ASP A 312 1.64 -1.46 11.06
N GLN A 313 2.72 -0.68 11.18
CA GLN A 313 4.02 -1.06 10.65
C GLN A 313 4.44 -2.41 11.26
N GLU A 314 4.95 -3.33 10.45
CA GLU A 314 5.36 -4.67 10.88
C GLU A 314 6.41 -4.66 12.01
N ASP A 315 7.06 -3.51 12.25
CA ASP A 315 8.04 -3.26 13.30
C ASP A 315 7.44 -3.20 14.73
N TRP A 316 6.12 -3.04 14.91
CA TRP A 316 5.49 -2.86 16.22
C TRP A 316 4.46 -3.94 16.54
N PRO A 317 4.26 -4.31 17.83
CA PRO A 317 3.29 -5.33 18.19
C PRO A 317 1.90 -4.89 17.75
N PRO A 318 1.09 -5.82 17.22
CA PRO A 318 -0.30 -5.52 16.94
C PRO A 318 -0.93 -4.92 18.19
N ARG A 319 -1.50 -3.72 18.04
CA ARG A 319 -2.00 -2.98 19.20
C ARG A 319 -3.23 -3.65 19.81
N ILE A 320 -3.94 -4.48 19.05
CA ILE A 320 -5.12 -5.21 19.50
C ILE A 320 -5.05 -6.67 19.12
N MET A 321 -5.41 -7.54 20.06
CA MET A 321 -5.41 -8.98 19.86
C MET A 321 -6.69 -9.61 20.41
N TYR A 322 -7.17 -10.65 19.72
CA TYR A 322 -8.41 -11.37 20.03
C TYR A 322 -8.10 -12.80 20.49
N ASP A 323 -8.78 -13.28 21.52
CA ASP A 323 -8.57 -14.63 22.04
C ASP A 323 -9.06 -15.74 21.09
N GLN A 324 -8.63 -16.98 21.31
CA GLN A 324 -8.89 -18.08 20.37
C GLN A 324 -10.39 -18.43 20.25
N LYS A 325 -11.12 -18.46 21.38
CA LYS A 325 -12.56 -18.74 21.40
C LYS A 325 -13.36 -17.67 20.64
N THR A 326 -12.98 -16.41 20.79
CA THR A 326 -13.52 -15.29 20.04
C THR A 326 -13.40 -15.51 18.53
N ILE A 327 -12.21 -15.83 18.05
CA ILE A 327 -11.96 -16.04 16.62
C ILE A 327 -12.85 -17.17 16.08
N PHE A 328 -12.96 -18.26 16.83
CA PHE A 328 -13.84 -19.36 16.48
C PHE A 328 -15.33 -18.96 16.46
N ASP A 329 -15.79 -18.22 17.48
CA ASP A 329 -17.17 -17.75 17.56
C ASP A 329 -17.53 -16.78 16.41
N ILE A 330 -16.60 -15.94 15.97
CA ILE A 330 -16.76 -15.08 14.79
C ILE A 330 -16.98 -15.94 13.54
N ILE A 331 -16.08 -16.90 13.28
CA ILE A 331 -16.17 -17.78 12.10
C ILE A 331 -17.48 -18.57 12.12
N ARG A 332 -17.92 -19.03 13.29
CA ARG A 332 -19.16 -19.79 13.45
C ARG A 332 -20.42 -18.94 13.22
N GLN A 333 -20.39 -17.66 13.57
CA GLN A 333 -21.56 -16.77 13.53
C GLN A 333 -21.67 -15.96 12.23
N CYS A 334 -20.63 -15.94 11.39
CA CYS A 334 -20.62 -15.24 10.10
C CYS A 334 -20.62 -16.21 8.91
N PRO A 335 -21.68 -16.97 8.61
CA PRO A 335 -21.65 -18.01 7.57
C PRO A 335 -21.35 -17.48 6.14
N LEU A 336 -21.54 -16.18 5.89
CA LEU A 336 -21.31 -15.54 4.60
C LEU A 336 -19.90 -14.97 4.42
N LEU A 337 -19.03 -15.07 5.44
CA LEU A 337 -17.72 -14.44 5.45
C LEU A 337 -16.81 -14.97 4.32
N ALA A 338 -16.38 -14.09 3.44
CA ALA A 338 -15.42 -14.37 2.39
C ALA A 338 -13.99 -13.95 2.77
N ILE A 339 -13.85 -12.88 3.55
CA ILE A 339 -12.56 -12.34 4.03
C ILE A 339 -12.59 -12.19 5.54
N PHE A 340 -11.56 -12.72 6.20
CA PHE A 340 -11.35 -12.48 7.61
C PHE A 340 -9.88 -12.20 7.96
N ASP A 341 -9.64 -11.01 8.52
CA ASP A 341 -8.32 -10.60 9.00
C ASP A 341 -8.40 -10.31 10.50
N ALA A 342 -7.57 -10.95 11.32
CA ALA A 342 -7.54 -10.70 12.76
C ALA A 342 -6.16 -10.92 13.40
N ASN A 343 -5.89 -10.16 14.46
CA ASN A 343 -4.73 -10.37 15.33
C ASN A 343 -5.13 -11.36 16.45
N VAL A 344 -4.38 -12.44 16.65
CA VAL A 344 -4.77 -13.54 17.56
C VAL A 344 -3.86 -13.63 18.78
N ASP A 345 -4.48 -13.67 19.97
CA ASP A 345 -3.86 -13.92 21.27
C ASP A 345 -3.92 -15.42 21.63
N ILE A 346 -3.00 -15.89 22.47
CA ILE A 346 -2.90 -17.29 22.92
C ILE A 346 -4.01 -17.69 23.92
N LYS A 347 -4.71 -16.72 24.50
CA LYS A 347 -5.71 -16.94 25.57
C LYS A 347 -6.98 -17.66 25.09
N ASN A 348 -7.74 -18.16 26.08
CA ASN A 348 -9.02 -18.86 25.89
C ASN A 348 -8.92 -19.97 24.84
N SER A 349 -7.97 -20.88 25.05
CA SER A 349 -7.65 -21.95 24.10
C SER A 349 -8.87 -22.76 23.66
N LEU A 350 -8.83 -23.24 22.42
CA LEU A 350 -9.82 -24.17 21.85
C LEU A 350 -9.57 -25.64 22.25
N ASP A 351 -8.56 -25.91 23.09
CA ASP A 351 -8.23 -27.26 23.53
C ASP A 351 -9.40 -27.92 24.28
N GLY A 352 -9.71 -29.16 23.90
CA GLY A 352 -10.83 -29.92 24.49
C GLY A 352 -12.23 -29.44 24.07
N LEU A 353 -12.35 -28.45 23.18
CA LEU A 353 -13.65 -28.04 22.65
C LEU A 353 -14.20 -29.11 21.70
N GLU A 354 -15.26 -29.79 22.10
CA GLU A 354 -16.00 -30.72 21.23
C GLU A 354 -17.17 -30.00 20.56
N VAL A 355 -17.23 -30.08 19.24
CA VAL A 355 -18.39 -29.63 18.46
C VAL A 355 -18.92 -30.86 17.74
N GLY A 356 -20.22 -31.15 17.90
CA GLY A 356 -20.83 -32.39 17.40
C GLY A 356 -20.71 -32.60 15.89
N SER A 357 -20.52 -31.54 15.11
CA SER A 357 -20.18 -31.59 13.68
C SER A 357 -19.27 -30.42 13.32
N LYS A 358 -18.37 -30.61 12.34
CA LYS A 358 -17.49 -29.54 11.86
C LYS A 358 -18.31 -28.39 11.25
N VAL A 359 -17.89 -27.15 11.52
CA VAL A 359 -18.48 -25.95 10.95
C VAL A 359 -17.96 -25.76 9.52
N VAL A 360 -18.80 -26.05 8.53
CA VAL A 360 -18.44 -25.88 7.11
C VAL A 360 -18.67 -24.44 6.68
N HIS A 361 -17.59 -23.71 6.37
CA HIS A 361 -17.65 -22.33 5.90
C HIS A 361 -17.42 -22.26 4.39
N LYS A 362 -18.50 -22.26 3.61
CA LYS A 362 -18.44 -22.41 2.14
C LYS A 362 -17.87 -21.20 1.40
N ASN A 363 -17.96 -20.00 1.98
CA ASN A 363 -17.59 -18.76 1.29
C ASN A 363 -16.19 -18.24 1.63
N LEU A 364 -15.54 -18.77 2.68
CA LEU A 364 -14.30 -18.21 3.21
C LEU A 364 -13.15 -18.49 2.24
N GLN A 365 -12.66 -17.41 1.62
CA GLN A 365 -11.63 -17.45 0.59
C GLN A 365 -10.32 -16.84 1.08
N HIS A 366 -10.37 -15.85 1.98
CA HIS A 366 -9.23 -15.20 2.62
C HIS A 366 -9.24 -15.44 4.12
N LEU A 367 -8.08 -15.82 4.63
CA LEU A 367 -7.83 -15.81 6.06
C LEU A 367 -6.46 -15.20 6.33
N SER A 368 -6.43 -14.12 7.11
CA SER A 368 -5.19 -13.57 7.63
C SER A 368 -5.19 -13.54 9.15
N PHE A 369 -4.23 -14.25 9.74
CA PHE A 369 -3.96 -14.18 11.16
C PHE A 369 -2.54 -13.69 11.44
N MET A 370 -2.45 -12.73 12.36
CA MET A 370 -1.20 -12.28 12.96
C MET A 370 -1.20 -12.67 14.43
N PHE A 371 -0.28 -13.54 14.82
CA PHE A 371 -0.18 -14.05 16.17
C PHE A 371 0.79 -13.21 17.00
N SER A 372 0.49 -12.99 18.29
CA SER A 372 1.50 -12.50 19.24
C SER A 372 2.62 -13.53 19.37
N ILE A 373 2.21 -14.77 19.57
CA ILE A 373 3.02 -15.98 19.64
C ILE A 373 2.28 -17.04 18.84
N MET A 374 2.94 -17.61 17.83
CA MET A 374 2.30 -18.66 17.04
C MET A 374 2.03 -19.89 17.93
N HIS A 375 0.75 -20.26 18.03
CA HIS A 375 0.30 -21.42 18.81
C HIS A 375 -0.20 -22.50 17.86
N GLY A 376 0.67 -23.45 17.49
CA GLY A 376 0.34 -24.56 16.58
C GLY A 376 -1.01 -25.25 16.85
N PRO A 377 -1.35 -25.58 18.12
CA PRO A 377 -2.62 -26.22 18.45
C PRO A 377 -3.85 -25.37 18.11
N PHE A 378 -3.76 -24.04 18.07
CA PHE A 378 -4.93 -23.21 17.75
C PHE A 378 -5.40 -23.42 16.31
N PHE A 379 -4.50 -23.30 15.33
CA PHE A 379 -4.87 -23.50 13.94
C PHE A 379 -5.26 -24.96 13.68
N ALA A 380 -4.60 -25.92 14.36
CA ALA A 380 -4.99 -27.32 14.36
C ALA A 380 -6.44 -27.51 14.86
N ASN A 381 -6.80 -26.87 15.96
CA ASN A 381 -8.14 -26.89 16.50
C ASN A 381 -9.13 -26.24 15.54
N LEU A 382 -8.80 -25.13 14.88
CA LEU A 382 -9.65 -24.57 13.83
C LEU A 382 -9.86 -25.54 12.67
N CYS A 383 -8.82 -26.19 12.16
CA CYS A 383 -8.95 -27.19 11.09
C CYS A 383 -9.73 -28.46 11.54
N ARG A 384 -9.67 -28.79 12.83
CA ARG A 384 -10.48 -29.86 13.41
C ARG A 384 -11.95 -29.44 13.55
N LEU A 385 -12.22 -28.18 13.86
CA LEU A 385 -13.54 -27.66 14.15
C LEU A 385 -14.26 -27.09 12.93
N CYS A 386 -13.53 -26.70 11.89
CA CYS A 386 -14.03 -26.00 10.70
C CYS A 386 -13.54 -26.65 9.40
N GLU A 387 -14.30 -26.45 8.32
CA GLU A 387 -13.90 -26.81 6.95
C GLU A 387 -14.03 -25.62 6.01
N TRP A 388 -13.03 -25.39 5.16
CA TRP A 388 -12.95 -24.22 4.29
C TRP A 388 -12.74 -24.60 2.81
N PRO A 389 -13.76 -25.17 2.16
CA PRO A 389 -13.62 -25.72 0.80
C PRO A 389 -13.27 -24.67 -0.28
N ALA A 390 -13.61 -23.40 -0.04
CA ALA A 390 -13.33 -22.31 -0.97
C ALA A 390 -12.02 -21.55 -0.66
N MET A 391 -11.23 -21.97 0.34
CA MET A 391 -10.04 -21.23 0.76
C MET A 391 -9.02 -21.10 -0.37
N LYS A 392 -8.62 -19.87 -0.69
CA LYS A 392 -7.64 -19.54 -1.74
C LYS A 392 -6.40 -18.82 -1.22
N PHE A 393 -6.56 -18.05 -0.15
CA PHE A 393 -5.54 -17.20 0.40
C PHE A 393 -5.41 -17.45 1.91
N LEU A 394 -4.23 -17.86 2.34
CA LEU A 394 -3.92 -18.08 3.75
C LEU A 394 -2.67 -17.29 4.14
N ARG A 395 -2.80 -16.41 5.14
CA ARG A 395 -1.68 -15.63 5.69
C ARG A 395 -1.57 -15.87 7.18
N LEU A 396 -0.51 -16.52 7.61
CA LEU A 396 -0.21 -16.78 9.02
C LEU A 396 1.13 -16.13 9.38
N ARG A 397 1.08 -15.05 10.18
CA ARG A 397 2.25 -14.27 10.60
C ARG A 397 2.39 -14.27 12.12
N THR A 398 3.60 -14.11 12.64
CA THR A 398 3.85 -13.93 14.08
C THR A 398 4.70 -12.69 14.34
N TRP A 399 4.46 -12.03 15.47
CA TRP A 399 5.14 -10.80 15.86
C TRP A 399 6.37 -10.98 16.79
N GLN A 400 6.41 -11.96 17.70
CA GLN A 400 7.41 -11.93 18.80
C GLN A 400 8.88 -12.25 18.48
N ASP A 401 9.73 -11.65 19.34
CA ASP A 401 11.19 -11.51 19.29
C ASP A 401 11.99 -12.23 20.42
N TYR A 402 11.42 -13.25 21.08
CA TYR A 402 12.07 -13.95 22.21
C TYR A 402 12.36 -15.43 21.95
N THR A 403 13.43 -15.92 22.59
CA THR A 403 14.03 -17.26 22.55
C THR A 403 13.07 -18.37 22.11
N TRP A 404 13.26 -18.86 20.89
CA TRP A 404 12.67 -20.10 20.42
C TRP A 404 12.87 -21.20 21.48
N THR A 405 11.80 -21.66 22.09
CA THR A 405 11.82 -22.89 22.90
C THR A 405 11.64 -24.08 21.96
N GLN A 406 12.20 -25.24 22.30
CA GLN A 406 11.97 -26.48 21.53
C GLN A 406 10.46 -26.75 21.35
N GLU A 407 9.66 -26.50 22.40
CA GLU A 407 8.21 -26.62 22.37
C GLU A 407 7.53 -25.69 21.34
N SER A 408 8.07 -24.47 21.12
CA SER A 408 7.55 -23.55 20.11
C SER A 408 7.88 -24.03 18.70
N VAL A 409 9.04 -24.65 18.50
CA VAL A 409 9.46 -25.25 17.23
C VAL A 409 8.61 -26.49 16.90
N ASP A 410 8.46 -27.41 17.85
CA ASP A 410 7.67 -28.64 17.67
C ASP A 410 6.20 -28.32 17.31
N ARG A 411 5.63 -27.25 17.88
CA ARG A 411 4.27 -26.78 17.56
C ARG A 411 4.14 -26.24 16.15
N LEU A 412 5.20 -25.66 15.59
CA LEU A 412 5.21 -25.11 14.25
C LEU A 412 5.42 -26.18 13.19
N ASP A 413 6.23 -27.20 13.50
CA ASP A 413 6.42 -28.39 12.67
C ASP A 413 5.12 -29.18 12.45
N ALA A 414 4.16 -29.07 13.37
CA ALA A 414 2.85 -29.70 13.24
C ALA A 414 1.87 -28.95 12.32
N LEU A 415 2.10 -27.66 12.01
CA LEU A 415 1.17 -26.85 11.20
C LEU A 415 1.05 -27.32 9.74
N PRO A 416 2.14 -27.66 9.03
CA PRO A 416 2.01 -27.98 7.62
C PRO A 416 1.18 -29.21 7.25
N PRO A 417 1.31 -30.37 7.93
CA PRO A 417 0.44 -31.50 7.68
C PRO A 417 -1.05 -31.16 7.87
N LEU A 418 -1.35 -30.24 8.79
CA LEU A 418 -2.72 -29.78 9.05
C LEU A 418 -3.24 -28.85 7.95
N ILE A 419 -2.41 -27.92 7.48
CA ILE A 419 -2.76 -27.03 6.36
C ILE A 419 -2.99 -27.87 5.11
N GLU A 420 -2.10 -28.84 4.83
CA GLU A 420 -2.24 -29.81 3.74
C GLU A 420 -3.59 -30.53 3.81
N ALA A 421 -3.87 -31.18 4.93
CA ALA A 421 -5.07 -32.00 5.10
C ALA A 421 -6.38 -31.20 4.97
N THR A 422 -6.35 -29.89 5.22
CA THR A 422 -7.55 -29.05 5.28
C THR A 422 -7.77 -28.23 4.02
N VAL A 423 -6.72 -27.58 3.50
CA VAL A 423 -6.81 -26.57 2.43
C VAL A 423 -5.69 -26.66 1.39
N GLY A 424 -4.74 -27.60 1.49
CA GLY A 424 -3.52 -27.62 0.66
C GLY A 424 -3.78 -27.63 -0.85
N GLN A 425 -4.81 -28.36 -1.28
CA GLN A 425 -5.18 -28.47 -2.70
C GLN A 425 -5.93 -27.24 -3.23
N SER A 426 -6.62 -26.46 -2.38
CA SER A 426 -7.42 -25.32 -2.81
C SER A 426 -6.63 -24.01 -2.83
N LEU A 427 -5.55 -23.91 -2.05
CA LEU A 427 -4.75 -22.69 -1.90
C LEU A 427 -4.03 -22.28 -3.19
N THR A 428 -4.07 -20.98 -3.46
CA THR A 428 -3.36 -20.31 -4.56
C THR A 428 -2.36 -19.27 -4.07
N SER A 429 -2.51 -18.82 -2.82
CA SER A 429 -1.64 -17.83 -2.19
C SER A 429 -1.40 -18.18 -0.74
N LEU A 430 -0.13 -18.17 -0.33
CA LEU A 430 0.31 -18.55 0.99
C LEU A 430 1.33 -17.53 1.50
N THR A 431 1.03 -16.89 2.62
CA THR A 431 1.99 -16.10 3.39
C THR A 431 2.28 -16.83 4.70
N LEU A 432 3.53 -17.15 4.95
CA LEU A 432 3.97 -17.75 6.21
C LEU A 432 5.15 -16.97 6.76
N ASN A 433 5.26 -16.95 8.09
CA ASN A 433 6.54 -16.62 8.67
C ASN A 433 7.54 -17.75 8.37
N SER A 434 8.64 -17.43 7.71
CA SER A 434 9.59 -18.46 7.28
C SER A 434 10.31 -19.05 8.49
N GLY A 435 10.44 -20.37 8.48
CA GLY A 435 11.11 -21.18 9.48
C GLY A 435 11.43 -22.54 8.88
N PHE A 436 12.16 -23.38 9.61
CA PHE A 436 12.69 -24.66 9.13
C PHE A 436 11.63 -25.63 8.57
N TRP A 437 10.39 -25.55 9.05
CA TRP A 437 9.25 -26.40 8.66
C TRP A 437 8.70 -26.15 7.25
N VAL A 438 8.93 -24.98 6.65
CA VAL A 438 8.28 -24.64 5.36
C VAL A 438 8.69 -25.61 4.25
N ILE A 439 9.94 -26.11 4.24
CA ILE A 439 10.48 -27.00 3.19
C ILE A 439 9.66 -28.28 3.04
N GLY A 440 9.32 -28.94 4.15
CA GLY A 440 8.58 -30.22 4.12
C GLY A 440 7.14 -30.11 3.63
N SER A 441 6.67 -28.88 3.45
CA SER A 441 5.26 -28.54 3.23
C SER A 441 4.96 -28.13 1.79
N LEU A 442 5.94 -27.50 1.14
CA LEU A 442 5.80 -26.92 -0.20
C LEU A 442 5.36 -27.92 -1.29
N PRO A 443 5.74 -29.21 -1.24
CA PRO A 443 5.23 -30.21 -2.19
C PRO A 443 3.71 -30.37 -2.14
N ASN A 444 3.09 -30.07 -0.99
CA ASN A 444 1.66 -30.32 -0.74
C ASN A 444 0.77 -29.16 -1.21
N PHE A 445 1.35 -28.14 -1.85
CA PHE A 445 0.65 -27.00 -2.44
C PHE A 445 0.85 -26.94 -3.97
N PRO A 446 0.35 -27.92 -4.74
CA PRO A 446 0.59 -27.99 -6.18
C PRO A 446 -0.03 -26.83 -6.96
N ASN A 447 -1.11 -26.23 -6.43
CA ASN A 447 -1.85 -25.14 -7.04
C ASN A 447 -1.38 -23.74 -6.62
N LEU A 448 -0.29 -23.65 -5.86
CA LEU A 448 0.21 -22.38 -5.33
C LEU A 448 0.77 -21.51 -6.46
N VAL A 449 0.22 -20.29 -6.59
CA VAL A 449 0.65 -19.27 -7.56
C VAL A 449 1.48 -18.18 -6.87
N GLN A 450 1.24 -17.97 -5.58
CA GLN A 450 1.85 -16.95 -4.75
C GLN A 450 2.47 -17.55 -3.48
N LEU A 451 3.73 -17.21 -3.22
CA LEU A 451 4.40 -17.51 -1.97
C LEU A 451 5.02 -16.24 -1.40
N HIS A 452 4.68 -15.94 -0.14
CA HIS A 452 5.29 -14.88 0.62
C HIS A 452 5.89 -15.46 1.91
N LEU A 453 7.20 -15.32 2.04
CA LEU A 453 7.96 -15.70 3.22
C LEU A 453 8.38 -14.43 3.96
N ASN A 454 7.91 -14.28 5.19
CA ASN A 454 8.28 -13.15 6.05
C ASN A 454 9.09 -13.65 7.26
N HIS A 455 10.30 -13.15 7.45
CA HIS A 455 11.09 -13.43 8.63
C HIS A 455 11.08 -12.24 9.59
N TYR A 456 10.74 -12.49 10.86
CA TYR A 456 10.85 -11.44 11.88
C TYR A 456 12.32 -11.10 12.15
N ARG A 457 12.62 -9.80 12.21
CA ARG A 457 13.95 -9.24 12.41
C ARG A 457 14.31 -9.26 13.90
N ASN A 458 15.16 -10.22 14.30
CA ASN A 458 15.74 -10.19 15.65
C ASN A 458 17.15 -9.59 15.61
N ASP A 459 17.28 -8.31 15.96
CA ASP A 459 18.58 -7.61 16.06
C ASP A 459 19.47 -8.20 17.20
N SER A 460 18.91 -9.02 18.10
CA SER A 460 19.58 -9.64 19.26
C SER A 460 20.07 -11.08 19.03
N LEU A 461 19.47 -11.87 18.14
CA LEU A 461 19.81 -13.29 17.90
C LEU A 461 21.13 -13.48 17.15
N HIS A 462 21.75 -12.40 16.66
CA HIS A 462 23.08 -12.46 16.04
C HIS A 462 24.23 -12.52 17.05
N ARG A 463 23.96 -12.56 18.36
CA ARG A 463 25.04 -12.59 19.37
C ARG A 463 25.61 -13.97 19.67
N GLU A 464 24.93 -15.10 19.41
CA GLU A 464 25.49 -16.42 19.73
C GLU A 464 25.08 -17.53 18.74
N PRO A 465 25.95 -17.89 17.77
CA PRO A 465 25.81 -19.12 16.99
C PRO A 465 25.68 -20.39 17.85
N ALA A 466 26.24 -20.37 19.06
CA ALA A 466 26.25 -21.48 20.01
C ALA A 466 24.86 -21.88 20.54
N PHE A 467 23.85 -20.99 20.49
CA PHE A 467 22.48 -21.30 20.94
C PHE A 467 21.75 -22.26 19.99
N TYR A 468 22.04 -22.21 18.69
CA TYR A 468 21.44 -23.13 17.72
C TYR A 468 22.18 -24.48 17.67
N ASP A 469 23.50 -24.48 17.85
CA ASP A 469 24.29 -25.71 18.00
C ASP A 469 23.90 -26.50 19.26
N SER A 470 23.56 -25.83 20.37
CA SER A 470 23.12 -26.49 21.61
C SER A 470 21.70 -27.09 21.53
N LEU A 471 20.87 -26.60 20.60
CA LEU A 471 19.55 -27.16 20.26
C LEU A 471 19.62 -28.21 19.12
N GLY A 472 20.81 -28.52 18.59
CA GLY A 472 20.98 -29.45 17.46
C GLY A 472 20.37 -28.94 16.14
N MET A 473 20.17 -27.62 16.02
CA MET A 473 19.50 -27.00 14.87
C MET A 473 20.51 -26.70 13.74
N VAL A 474 20.15 -27.07 12.51
CA VAL A 474 20.98 -26.85 11.32
C VAL A 474 21.21 -25.34 11.10
N PRO A 475 22.44 -24.88 10.80
CA PRO A 475 22.70 -23.46 10.56
C PRO A 475 21.80 -22.89 9.44
N HIS A 476 21.16 -21.74 9.70
CA HIS A 476 20.11 -21.07 8.90
C HIS A 476 20.46 -20.88 7.40
N ASN A 477 21.74 -20.86 7.05
CA ASN A 477 22.19 -20.76 5.65
C ASN A 477 21.89 -22.03 4.83
N ARG A 478 21.90 -23.23 5.45
CA ARG A 478 21.57 -24.48 4.74
C ARG A 478 20.09 -24.61 4.42
N THR A 479 19.21 -23.91 5.15
CA THR A 479 17.77 -24.19 5.15
C THR A 479 16.99 -23.23 4.25
N THR A 480 17.38 -21.97 4.18
CA THR A 480 16.88 -21.03 3.16
C THR A 480 17.28 -21.46 1.74
N SER A 481 18.51 -21.96 1.57
CA SER A 481 18.97 -22.62 0.34
C SER A 481 18.15 -23.88 0.02
N GLY A 482 17.74 -24.63 1.05
CA GLY A 482 16.84 -25.79 0.90
C GLY A 482 15.43 -25.43 0.44
N ILE A 483 14.85 -24.32 0.92
CA ILE A 483 13.55 -23.81 0.43
C ILE A 483 13.66 -23.47 -1.06
N LEU A 484 14.66 -22.66 -1.43
CA LEU A 484 14.85 -22.24 -2.81
C LEU A 484 15.12 -23.45 -3.72
N ALA A 485 15.99 -24.37 -3.30
CA ALA A 485 16.25 -25.62 -4.01
C ALA A 485 14.99 -26.49 -4.18
N SER A 486 14.09 -26.55 -3.18
CA SER A 486 12.83 -27.30 -3.31
C SER A 486 11.89 -26.70 -4.37
N LEU A 487 11.98 -25.40 -4.62
CA LEU A 487 11.21 -24.69 -5.64
C LEU A 487 11.91 -24.69 -7.01
N THR A 488 13.19 -25.08 -7.06
CA THR A 488 14.01 -25.15 -8.27
C THR A 488 13.79 -26.49 -8.98
N PRO A 489 13.38 -26.49 -10.26
CA PRO A 489 13.31 -27.71 -11.06
C PRO A 489 14.70 -28.36 -11.22
N SER A 490 14.78 -29.69 -11.07
CA SER A 490 16.02 -30.43 -11.35
C SER A 490 16.34 -30.48 -12.85
N VAL A 491 17.63 -30.50 -13.15
CA VAL A 491 18.19 -30.59 -14.52
C VAL A 491 17.90 -31.95 -15.16
N ASP A 492 17.81 -33.01 -14.35
CA ASP A 492 17.69 -34.40 -14.84
C ASP A 492 16.24 -34.78 -15.22
N GLY A 493 15.28 -33.89 -15.00
CA GLY A 493 13.87 -34.07 -15.39
C GLY A 493 13.12 -35.21 -14.67
N GLN A 494 13.74 -35.87 -13.68
CA GLN A 494 13.17 -37.01 -12.95
C GLN A 494 12.52 -36.67 -11.61
N THR A 495 12.79 -35.49 -11.02
CA THR A 495 12.24 -35.08 -9.73
C THR A 495 11.24 -33.93 -9.88
N THR A 496 10.01 -34.15 -9.39
CA THR A 496 9.01 -33.09 -9.25
C THR A 496 9.49 -32.08 -8.21
N HIS A 497 9.54 -30.79 -8.56
CA HIS A 497 9.82 -29.70 -7.61
C HIS A 497 8.52 -29.16 -7.01
N SER A 498 8.64 -28.44 -5.91
CA SER A 498 7.49 -27.87 -5.19
C SER A 498 6.87 -26.69 -5.93
N CYS A 499 5.55 -26.54 -5.80
CA CYS A 499 4.79 -25.39 -6.30
C CYS A 499 5.05 -25.09 -7.81
N PRO A 500 4.71 -26.01 -8.73
CA PRO A 500 5.00 -25.86 -10.17
C PRO A 500 4.28 -24.67 -10.82
N LEU A 501 3.16 -24.20 -10.25
CA LEU A 501 2.39 -23.06 -10.75
C LEU A 501 2.82 -21.69 -10.20
N LEU A 502 3.85 -21.66 -9.34
CA LEU A 502 4.34 -20.42 -8.71
C LEU A 502 4.76 -19.40 -9.77
N GLN A 503 4.23 -18.19 -9.65
CA GLN A 503 4.53 -17.05 -10.52
C GLN A 503 5.03 -15.83 -9.74
N TYR A 504 4.75 -15.77 -8.43
CA TYR A 504 5.05 -14.63 -7.58
C TYR A 504 5.73 -15.11 -6.29
N LEU A 505 6.95 -14.63 -6.04
CA LEU A 505 7.70 -14.92 -4.83
C LEU A 505 8.06 -13.61 -4.13
N LYS A 506 7.59 -13.43 -2.89
CA LYS A 506 8.05 -12.36 -2.00
C LYS A 506 8.81 -12.99 -0.85
N TRP A 507 10.00 -12.51 -0.58
CA TRP A 507 10.82 -12.95 0.54
C TRP A 507 11.32 -11.75 1.31
N GLU A 508 10.84 -11.59 2.54
CA GLU A 508 11.18 -10.49 3.43
C GLU A 508 12.02 -10.99 4.59
N SER A 509 13.18 -10.36 4.77
CA SER A 509 14.15 -10.66 5.83
C SER A 509 14.74 -12.08 5.73
N LEU A 510 15.97 -12.27 6.24
CA LEU A 510 16.69 -13.56 6.36
C LEU A 510 16.76 -14.43 5.07
N ALA A 511 16.81 -13.82 3.88
CA ALA A 511 17.15 -14.52 2.64
C ALA A 511 18.65 -14.90 2.62
N CYS A 512 18.98 -16.11 3.11
CA CYS A 512 20.37 -16.56 3.30
C CYS A 512 20.93 -17.48 2.20
N PHE A 513 20.22 -17.65 1.06
CA PHE A 513 20.72 -18.39 -0.12
C PHE A 513 21.74 -17.56 -0.93
N SER A 514 22.58 -18.19 -1.75
CA SER A 514 23.59 -17.47 -2.55
C SER A 514 22.98 -16.71 -3.75
N ASN A 515 23.73 -15.77 -4.34
CA ASN A 515 23.28 -15.10 -5.57
C ASN A 515 23.11 -16.10 -6.73
N ASP A 516 23.97 -17.11 -6.78
CA ASP A 516 23.93 -18.16 -7.79
C ASP A 516 22.68 -19.03 -7.62
N ASP A 517 22.32 -19.41 -6.39
CA ASP A 517 21.09 -20.20 -6.14
C ASP A 517 19.82 -19.47 -6.64
N LEU A 518 19.75 -18.15 -6.47
CA LEU A 518 18.63 -17.34 -6.97
C LEU A 518 18.62 -17.26 -8.50
N CYS A 519 19.79 -17.08 -9.12
CA CYS A 519 19.91 -17.08 -10.57
C CYS A 519 19.51 -18.44 -11.15
N ASP A 520 20.01 -19.52 -10.57
CA ASP A 520 19.74 -20.90 -10.99
C ASP A 520 18.25 -21.22 -10.86
N PHE A 521 17.63 -20.84 -9.74
CA PHE A 521 16.18 -20.94 -9.54
C PHE A 521 15.40 -20.24 -10.65
N LEU A 522 15.72 -18.97 -10.95
CA LEU A 522 15.00 -18.19 -11.95
C LEU A 522 15.15 -18.78 -13.37
N HIS A 523 16.36 -19.17 -13.75
CA HIS A 523 16.63 -19.76 -15.07
C HIS A 523 16.04 -21.16 -15.21
N ALA A 524 16.14 -22.00 -14.18
CA ALA A 524 15.56 -23.34 -14.19
C ALA A 524 14.03 -23.27 -14.34
N ARG A 525 13.36 -22.35 -13.65
CA ARG A 525 11.90 -22.18 -13.80
C ARG A 525 11.49 -21.57 -15.13
N ALA A 526 12.33 -20.75 -15.75
CA ALA A 526 12.06 -20.18 -17.07
C ALA A 526 12.17 -21.22 -18.20
N THR A 527 12.99 -22.26 -18.01
CA THR A 527 13.32 -23.24 -19.06
C THR A 527 12.71 -24.62 -18.84
N SER A 528 12.30 -24.96 -17.61
CA SER A 528 11.77 -26.28 -17.27
C SER A 528 10.35 -26.51 -17.80
N LEU A 529 10.13 -27.65 -18.45
CA LEU A 529 8.80 -28.14 -18.86
C LEU A 529 7.88 -28.45 -17.67
N TYR A 530 8.46 -28.66 -16.48
CA TYR A 530 7.73 -28.96 -15.25
C TYR A 530 7.29 -27.70 -14.49
N SER A 531 7.78 -26.52 -14.88
CA SER A 531 7.29 -25.22 -14.43
C SER A 531 6.49 -24.58 -15.57
N PRO A 532 5.22 -24.98 -15.79
CA PRO A 532 4.46 -24.57 -16.97
C PRO A 532 4.11 -23.06 -17.01
N ARG A 533 4.45 -22.32 -15.96
CA ARG A 533 4.20 -20.88 -15.83
C ARG A 533 5.51 -20.16 -15.51
N PRO A 534 5.92 -19.16 -16.30
CA PRO A 534 7.11 -18.38 -16.00
C PRO A 534 6.87 -17.49 -14.76
N MET A 535 7.94 -17.22 -14.01
CA MET A 535 7.89 -16.25 -12.91
C MET A 535 7.56 -14.87 -13.47
N LYS A 536 6.58 -14.20 -12.89
CA LYS A 536 6.19 -12.83 -13.24
C LYS A 536 6.83 -11.80 -12.34
N GLN A 537 6.96 -12.13 -11.06
CA GLN A 537 7.53 -11.22 -10.09
C GLN A 537 8.26 -11.93 -8.97
N VAL A 538 9.45 -11.43 -8.65
CA VAL A 538 10.24 -11.88 -7.51
C VAL A 538 10.75 -10.66 -6.74
N CYS A 539 10.40 -10.58 -5.47
CA CYS A 539 10.77 -9.50 -4.56
C CYS A 539 11.56 -10.08 -3.39
N ILE A 540 12.85 -9.78 -3.27
CA ILE A 540 13.71 -10.28 -2.20
C ILE A 540 14.25 -9.11 -1.40
N ASN A 541 14.04 -9.12 -0.09
CA ASN A 541 14.64 -8.18 0.84
C ASN A 541 15.73 -8.88 1.67
N PHE A 542 16.99 -8.58 1.38
CA PHE A 542 18.14 -9.14 2.08
C PHE A 542 18.42 -8.39 3.38
N ASN A 543 18.86 -9.13 4.41
CA ASN A 543 19.16 -8.54 5.73
C ASN A 543 20.30 -7.51 5.74
N PHE A 544 21.25 -7.63 4.80
CA PHE A 544 22.48 -6.83 4.78
C PHE A 544 22.79 -6.38 3.35
N GLY A 545 23.61 -5.32 3.23
CA GLY A 545 24.10 -4.79 1.96
C GLY A 545 24.87 -5.87 1.19
N ARG A 546 24.14 -6.59 0.35
CA ARG A 546 24.63 -7.64 -0.54
C ARG A 546 24.73 -7.04 -1.93
N GLU A 547 25.80 -7.33 -2.64
CA GLU A 547 25.94 -6.90 -4.02
C GLU A 547 24.93 -7.66 -4.89
N THR A 548 24.00 -6.92 -5.49
CA THR A 548 22.89 -7.48 -6.27
C THR A 548 23.03 -7.26 -7.78
N ASP A 549 24.02 -6.45 -8.20
CA ASP A 549 24.29 -6.15 -9.61
C ASP A 549 24.57 -7.42 -10.42
N SER A 550 25.31 -8.38 -9.83
CA SER A 550 25.56 -9.69 -10.44
C SER A 550 24.29 -10.50 -10.74
N ILE A 551 23.23 -10.36 -9.92
CA ILE A 551 21.94 -11.03 -10.15
C ILE A 551 21.21 -10.36 -11.31
N LEU A 552 21.18 -9.02 -11.32
CA LEU A 552 20.50 -8.24 -12.35
C LEU A 552 21.14 -8.46 -13.73
N GLU A 553 22.48 -8.57 -13.79
CA GLU A 553 23.20 -8.87 -15.02
C GLU A 553 22.87 -10.28 -15.53
N LYS A 554 23.02 -11.30 -14.66
CA LYS A 554 22.74 -12.70 -14.99
C LYS A 554 21.28 -12.93 -15.41
N CYS A 555 20.32 -12.23 -14.81
CA CYS A 555 18.88 -12.38 -15.11
C CYS A 555 18.34 -11.35 -16.13
N SER A 556 19.21 -10.59 -16.79
CA SER A 556 18.78 -9.49 -17.68
C SER A 556 17.90 -9.91 -18.86
N ALA A 557 18.09 -11.12 -19.38
CA ALA A 557 17.23 -11.70 -20.43
C ALA A 557 15.80 -11.95 -19.89
N LEU A 558 15.67 -12.55 -18.70
CA LEU A 558 14.38 -12.81 -18.06
C LEU A 558 13.62 -11.52 -17.75
N ILE A 559 14.33 -10.47 -17.32
CA ILE A 559 13.74 -9.16 -17.07
C ILE A 559 13.20 -8.53 -18.36
N LYS A 560 13.95 -8.64 -19.47
CA LYS A 560 13.48 -8.19 -20.80
C LYS A 560 12.25 -8.97 -21.27
N ASP A 561 12.17 -10.24 -20.91
CA ASP A 561 11.05 -11.14 -21.22
C ASP A 561 9.85 -10.96 -20.27
N GLY A 562 9.90 -9.99 -19.35
CA GLY A 562 8.75 -9.55 -18.55
C GLY A 562 8.78 -9.95 -17.06
N LEU A 563 9.90 -10.49 -16.55
CA LEU A 563 10.08 -10.70 -15.11
C LEU A 563 10.29 -9.38 -14.37
N TYR A 564 9.44 -9.07 -13.40
CA TYR A 564 9.68 -8.00 -12.44
C TYR A 564 10.55 -8.51 -11.28
N LEU A 565 11.81 -8.08 -11.23
CA LEU A 565 12.75 -8.47 -10.18
C LEU A 565 13.09 -7.25 -9.30
N GLN A 566 12.70 -7.32 -8.03
CA GLN A 566 13.00 -6.29 -7.04
C GLN A 566 13.90 -6.87 -5.94
N LEU A 567 15.07 -6.27 -5.78
CA LEU A 567 16.06 -6.67 -4.77
C LEU A 567 16.27 -5.47 -3.84
N ALA A 568 15.96 -5.65 -2.56
CA ALA A 568 16.10 -4.63 -1.52
C ALA A 568 17.07 -5.10 -0.43
N HIS A 569 17.62 -4.15 0.32
CA HIS A 569 18.44 -4.43 1.49
C HIS A 569 17.91 -3.62 2.67
N THR A 570 17.66 -4.25 3.81
CA THR A 570 17.34 -3.55 5.06
C THR A 570 18.60 -2.81 5.57
N ARG A 571 18.63 -1.48 5.46
CA ARG A 571 19.68 -0.66 6.08
C ARG A 571 19.41 -0.51 7.60
N ARG A 572 20.49 -0.52 8.41
CA ARG A 572 20.44 0.04 9.77
C ARG A 572 20.00 1.50 9.67
N LYS A 573 18.90 1.88 10.33
CA LYS A 573 18.40 3.27 10.44
C LYS A 573 19.50 4.21 10.95
N LYS A 574 20.28 4.82 10.06
CA LYS A 574 20.97 6.11 10.23
C LYS A 574 21.16 6.73 8.85
N THR A 575 20.44 7.83 8.59
CA THR A 575 20.38 8.68 7.39
C THR A 575 19.43 8.27 6.25
N PRO A 576 18.54 9.18 5.80
CA PRO A 576 17.76 9.01 4.57
C PRO A 576 18.66 9.31 3.37
N ALA A 577 18.76 8.37 2.44
CA ALA A 577 19.38 8.55 1.13
C ALA A 577 18.32 8.28 0.04
N PRO A 578 18.45 8.84 -1.16
CA PRO A 578 17.35 8.98 -2.11
C PRO A 578 16.77 7.63 -2.54
N ILE A 579 15.46 7.64 -2.74
CA ILE A 579 14.63 6.56 -3.26
C ILE A 579 15.26 6.08 -4.58
N PRO A 580 15.54 4.77 -4.76
CA PRO A 580 16.00 4.25 -6.04
C PRO A 580 14.94 4.53 -7.11
N THR A 581 15.34 5.13 -8.22
CA THR A 581 14.44 5.39 -9.35
C THR A 581 13.95 4.04 -9.92
N PRO A 582 12.64 3.76 -9.91
CA PRO A 582 12.14 2.52 -10.49
C PRO A 582 12.32 2.54 -12.01
N LEU A 583 12.92 1.49 -12.57
CA LEU A 583 12.85 1.24 -14.00
C LEU A 583 11.40 0.84 -14.33
N VAL A 584 10.69 1.78 -14.96
CA VAL A 584 9.28 1.63 -15.34
C VAL A 584 9.13 0.49 -16.35
N ALA A 585 8.40 -0.56 -15.97
CA ALA A 585 7.90 -1.52 -16.94
C ALA A 585 6.88 -0.84 -17.87
N LYS A 586 7.02 -1.06 -19.18
CA LYS A 586 6.05 -0.64 -20.20
C LYS A 586 4.65 -1.14 -19.81
N ALA A 587 3.75 -0.18 -19.62
CA ALA A 587 2.29 -0.24 -19.72
C ALA A 587 1.62 -1.62 -19.55
N GLY A 588 0.91 -1.76 -18.43
CA GLY A 588 -0.25 -2.65 -18.31
C GLY A 588 -0.07 -3.79 -17.31
N LEU A 589 -0.12 -3.46 -16.01
CA LEU A 589 -0.59 -4.34 -14.92
C LEU A 589 -0.57 -3.52 -13.60
N ALA A 590 -1.47 -2.55 -13.49
CA ALA A 590 -1.86 -2.01 -12.19
C ALA A 590 -3.15 -2.74 -11.78
N LEU A 591 -3.00 -3.82 -11.02
CA LEU A 591 -4.10 -4.54 -10.37
C LEU A 591 -4.06 -4.26 -8.85
N ARG A 592 -5.25 -4.28 -8.25
CA ARG A 592 -5.70 -3.38 -7.18
C ARG A 592 -5.25 -3.85 -5.80
N GLN A 593 -4.65 -2.96 -5.02
CA GLN A 593 -4.51 -3.17 -3.57
C GLN A 593 -5.86 -2.90 -2.89
N ASN A 594 -6.66 -3.95 -2.68
CA ASN A 594 -7.15 -4.30 -1.34
C ASN A 594 -8.18 -5.43 -1.26
N ASP A 595 -8.44 -6.21 -2.30
CA ASP A 595 -9.19 -7.45 -2.14
C ASP A 595 -8.60 -8.51 -3.09
N PHE A 596 -7.75 -9.41 -2.56
CA PHE A 596 -7.34 -10.72 -3.14
C PHE A 596 -6.29 -10.85 -4.27
N GLU A 597 -5.39 -9.90 -4.58
CA GLU A 597 -4.69 -9.95 -5.88
C GLU A 597 -3.19 -10.26 -5.93
N LEU A 598 -2.87 -11.05 -6.95
CA LEU A 598 -1.58 -11.58 -7.40
C LEU A 598 -0.72 -10.51 -8.13
N GLY A 599 0.37 -9.99 -7.53
CA GLY A 599 1.39 -9.18 -8.24
C GLY A 599 1.84 -7.85 -7.61
N TRP A 600 2.27 -7.87 -6.35
CA TRP A 600 2.83 -6.78 -5.54
C TRP A 600 3.38 -5.54 -6.28
N CYS A 601 2.61 -4.45 -6.35
CA CYS A 601 3.16 -3.11 -6.57
C CYS A 601 2.96 -2.27 -5.30
N GLU A 602 4.04 -2.04 -4.56
CA GLU A 602 4.15 -0.83 -3.73
C GLU A 602 4.52 0.32 -4.67
N VAL A 603 3.57 1.23 -4.91
CA VAL A 603 3.81 2.55 -5.49
C VAL A 603 3.72 3.58 -4.39
#